data_AF-F0YK56-F1
#
_entry.id   AF-F0YK56-F1
#
_cell.length_a   1.000
_cell.length_b   1.000
_cell.length_c   1.000
_cell.angle_alpha   90.00
_cell.angle_beta   90.00
_cell.angle_gamma   90.00
#
_symmetry.space_group_name_H-M   'P 1'
#
loop_
_entity.id
_entity.type
_entity.pdbx_description
1 polymer ?
#
loop_
_entity_poly.entity_id
_entity_poly.type
_entity_poly.pdbx_seq_one_letter_code
_entity_poly.pdbx_strand_id
1 'polypeptide(L)' 'MRPCTDEELRSLLEKLMKFIGRNAELLLKNPAEPHCFRVHKDRIYYVSETLMRMSTNFKRSDLLALGTCFAR' A
#
# COMPACT_ATOMS: atom_id res chain seq x y z
N MET A 1 -8.50 -3.89 -6.05
CA MET A 1 -7.89 -3.56 -4.75
C MET A 1 -8.55 -2.31 -4.20
N ARG A 2 -8.92 -2.27 -2.92
CA ARG A 2 -9.61 -1.10 -2.33
C ARG A 2 -8.60 -0.14 -1.68
N PRO A 3 -8.89 1.17 -1.60
CA PRO A 3 -8.12 2.07 -0.76
C PRO A 3 -8.19 1.65 0.72
N CYS A 4 -7.12 1.92 1.47
CA CYS A 4 -7.15 1.77 2.92
C CYS A 4 -8.11 2.78 3.53
N THR A 5 -8.82 2.38 4.57
CA THR A 5 -9.55 3.32 5.42
C THR A 5 -8.58 4.07 6.34
N ASP A 6 -9.01 5.21 6.89
CA ASP A 6 -8.18 6.02 7.79
C ASP A 6 -7.75 5.24 9.04
N GLU A 7 -8.61 4.36 9.55
CA GLU A 7 -8.32 3.50 10.71
C GLU A 7 -7.22 2.47 10.39
N GLU A 8 -7.33 1.79 9.25
CA GLU A 8 -6.32 0.82 8.79
C GLU A 8 -4.98 1.49 8.52
N LEU A 9 -5.01 2.67 7.89
CA LEU A 9 -3.81 3.44 7.61
C LEU A 9 -3.13 3.91 8.90
N ARG A 10 -3.90 4.39 9.89
CA ARG A 10 -3.36 4.76 11.21
C ARG A 10 -2.70 3.58 11.90
N SER A 11 -3.38 2.42 11.95
CA SER A 11 -2.82 1.22 12.60
C SER A 11 -1.54 0.74 11.91
N LEU A 12 -1.47 0.81 10.58
CA LEU A 12 -0.27 0.49 9.81
C LEU A 12 0.87 1.46 10.13
N LEU A 13 0.58 2.77 10.11
CA LEU A 13 1.58 3.81 10.37
C LEU A 13 2.09 3.77 11.80
N GLU A 14 1.24 3.54 12.79
CA GLU A 14 1.65 3.36 14.19
C GLU A 14 2.60 2.18 14.36
N LYS A 15 2.33 1.06 13.68
CA LYS A 15 3.25 -0.10 13.68
C LYS A 15 4.56 0.25 12.98
N LEU A 16 4.51 0.88 11.81
CA LEU A 16 5.72 1.28 11.07
C LEU A 16 6.57 2.26 11.87
N MET A 17 5.97 3.24 12.53
CA MET A 17 6.67 4.21 13.36
C MET A 17 7.48 3.55 14.48
N LYS A 18 7.06 2.40 15.00
CA LYS A 18 7.85 1.65 16.02
C LYS A 18 9.16 1.09 15.47
N PHE A 19 9.24 0.81 14.16
CA PHE A 19 10.43 0.22 13.54
C PHE A 19 11.29 1.26 12.82
N ILE A 20 10.67 2.13 12.02
CA ILE A 20 11.37 3.09 11.15
C ILE A 20 11.21 4.56 11.59
N GLY A 21 10.38 4.83 12.61
CA GLY A 21 10.18 6.18 13.14
C GLY A 21 9.66 7.16 12.09
N ARG A 22 10.30 8.34 12.02
CA ARG A 22 9.96 9.42 11.07
C ARG A 22 10.24 9.07 9.62
N ASN A 23 11.05 8.03 9.35
CA ASN A 23 11.35 7.62 7.98
C ASN A 23 10.15 6.97 7.28
N ALA A 24 9.07 6.65 8.00
CA ALA A 24 7.83 6.18 7.42
C ALA A 24 7.22 7.18 6.39
N GLU A 25 7.45 8.49 6.57
CA GLU A 25 6.99 9.49 5.61
C GLU A 25 7.65 9.36 4.23
N LEU A 26 8.89 8.86 4.17
CA LEU A 26 9.63 8.67 2.93
C LEU A 26 8.99 7.60 2.03
N LEU A 27 8.26 6.64 2.61
CA LEU A 27 7.54 5.61 1.85
C LEU A 27 6.36 6.22 1.07
N LEU A 28 5.74 7.27 1.60
CA LEU A 28 4.60 7.95 0.96
C LEU A 28 5.09 9.08 0.04
N LYS A 29 6.09 9.84 0.49
CA LYS A 29 6.60 11.04 -0.18
C LYS A 29 7.88 10.73 -0.97
N ASN A 30 7.82 9.74 -1.86
CA ASN A 30 8.89 9.56 -2.83
C ASN A 30 8.60 10.42 -4.08
N PRO A 31 9.38 11.50 -4.33
CA PRO A 31 9.10 12.43 -5.42
C PRO A 31 9.35 11.83 -6.82
N ALA A 32 10.17 10.79 -6.93
CA ALA A 32 10.47 10.14 -8.21
C ALA A 32 9.39 9.13 -8.61
N GLU A 33 8.89 8.36 -7.65
CA GLU A 33 7.85 7.37 -7.87
C GLU A 33 6.87 7.38 -6.70
N PRO A 34 5.68 7.99 -6.86
CA PRO A 34 4.68 8.02 -5.79
C PRO A 34 4.17 6.60 -5.54
N HIS A 35 4.09 6.23 -4.27
CA HIS A 35 3.61 4.93 -3.83
C HIS A 35 2.37 5.07 -2.94
N CYS A 36 1.50 4.07 -3.00
CA CYS A 36 0.26 4.04 -2.26
C CYS A 36 0.05 2.69 -1.57
N PHE A 37 -0.68 2.72 -0.45
CA PHE A 37 -1.13 1.51 0.23
C PHE A 37 -2.52 1.09 -0.27
N ARG A 38 -2.69 -0.20 -0.53
CA ARG A 38 -3.94 -0.79 -1.02
C ARG A 38 -4.26 -2.07 -0.28
N VAL A 39 -5.54 -2.28 -0.01
CA VAL A 39 -6.02 -3.53 0.59
C VAL A 39 -6.55 -4.48 -0.48
N HIS A 40 -6.13 -5.73 -0.40
CA HIS A 40 -6.62 -6.80 -1.24
C HIS A 40 -6.63 -8.12 -0.49
N LYS A 41 -7.77 -8.83 -0.51
CA LYS A 41 -7.95 -10.12 0.19
C LYS A 41 -7.44 -10.06 1.65
N ASP A 42 -7.80 -9.00 2.35
CA ASP A 42 -7.42 -8.71 3.75
C ASP A 42 -5.92 -8.61 3.99
N ARG A 43 -5.17 -8.15 2.98
CA ARG A 43 -3.75 -7.85 3.07
C ARG A 43 -3.46 -6.46 2.54
N ILE A 44 -2.50 -5.79 3.16
CA ILE A 44 -2.05 -4.46 2.77
C ILE A 44 -0.81 -4.59 1.89
N TYR A 45 -0.90 -4.02 0.70
CA TYR A 45 0.17 -3.95 -0.28
C TYR A 45 0.69 -2.53 -0.42
N TYR A 46 1.99 -2.41 -0.55
CA TYR A 46 2.70 -1.21 -0.96
C TYR A 46 3.00 -1.31 -2.46
N VAL A 47 2.48 -0.37 -3.23
CA VAL A 47 2.53 -0.40 -4.70
C VAL A 47 2.72 0.99 -5.27
N SER A 48 3.48 1.12 -6.36
CA SER A 48 3.59 2.38 -7.07
C SER A 48 2.27 2.77 -7.73
N GLU A 49 2.00 4.07 -7.84
CA GLU A 49 0.75 4.55 -8.46
C GLU A 49 0.62 4.11 -9.91
N THR A 50 1.74 4.02 -10.64
CA THR A 50 1.77 3.57 -12.04
C THR A 50 1.29 2.13 -12.17
N LEU A 51 1.82 1.22 -11.33
CA LEU A 51 1.37 -0.18 -11.30
C LEU A 51 -0.09 -0.29 -10.84
N MET A 52 -0.50 0.54 -9.88
CA MET A 52 -1.90 0.58 -9.43
C MET A 52 -2.84 0.97 -10.58
N ARG A 53 -2.48 1.99 -11.39
CA ARG A 53 -3.25 2.39 -12.57
C ARG A 53 -3.32 1.28 -13.62
N MET A 54 -2.24 0.55 -13.85
CA MET A 54 -2.24 -0.60 -14.78
C MET A 54 -3.08 -1.77 -14.25
N SER A 55 -3.12 -1.95 -12.92
CA SER A 55 -3.87 -3.04 -12.29
C SER A 55 -5.38 -2.94 -12.46
N THR A 56 -5.92 -1.77 -12.82
CA THR A 56 -7.36 -1.58 -13.07
C THR A 56 -7.86 -2.34 -14.29
N ASN A 57 -6.97 -2.73 -15.20
CA ASN A 57 -7.29 -3.55 -16.37
C ASN A 57 -7.60 -5.01 -16.02
N PHE A 58 -7.25 -5.46 -14.81
CA PHE A 58 -7.43 -6.85 -14.37
C PHE A 58 -8.59 -6.97 -13.39
N LYS A 59 -9.33 -8.09 -13.47
CA LYS A 59 -10.40 -8.38 -12.51
C LYS A 59 -9.81 -8.66 -11.13
N ARG A 60 -10.58 -8.33 -10.09
CA ARG A 60 -10.19 -8.56 -8.68
C ARG A 60 -9.97 -10.06 -8.36
N SER A 61 -10.68 -10.97 -9.01
CA SER A 61 -10.51 -12.42 -8.87
C SER A 61 -9.12 -12.87 -9.31
N ASP A 62 -8.66 -12.33 -10.44
CA ASP A 62 -7.49 -12.79 -11.18
C ASP A 62 -6.21 -12.19 -10.57
N LEU A 63 -6.33 -11.06 -9.88
CA LEU A 63 -5.24 -10.45 -9.11
C LEU A 63 -4.91 -11.27 -7.86
N LEU A 64 -3.71 -11.87 -7.84
CA LEU A 64 -3.20 -12.61 -6.68
C LEU A 64 -2.47 -11.67 -5.70
N ALA A 65 -1.46 -10.95 -6.20
CA ALA A 65 -0.63 -9.99 -5.46
C ALA A 65 -0.18 -8.87 -6.40
N LEU A 66 0.10 -7.69 -5.84
CA LEU A 66 0.61 -6.54 -6.59
C LEU A 66 1.53 -5.72 -5.69
N GLY A 67 2.77 -5.51 -6.12
CA GLY A 67 3.79 -4.84 -5.31
C GLY A 67 4.23 -5.69 -4.11
N THR A 68 4.52 -5.03 -2.99
CA THR A 68 5.08 -5.66 -1.79
C THR A 68 4.01 -5.83 -0.72
N CYS A 69 3.83 -7.06 -0.22
CA CYS A 69 2.93 -7.32 0.90
C CYS A 69 3.56 -6.84 2.21
N PHE A 70 2.93 -5.89 2.89
CA PHE A 70 3.43 -5.30 4.15
C PHE A 70 2.80 -5.93 5.38
N ALA A 71 1.49 -6.16 5.32
CA ALA A 71 0.74 -6.60 6.47
C ALA A 71 -0.47 -7.44 6.07
N ARG A 72 -0.96 -8.20 7.04
CA ARG A 72 -2.27 -8.84 7.06
C ARG A 72 -3.06 -8.24 8.22
#